data_AF-A0A4Y2PPX2-F1
#
_entry.id   AF-A0A4Y2PPX2-F1
#
_cell.length_a   1.000
_cell.length_b   1.000
_cell.length_c   1.000
_cell.angle_alpha   90.00
_cell.angle_beta   90.00
_cell.angle_gamma   90.00
#
_symmetry.space_group_name_H-M   'P 1'
#
loop_
_entity.id
_entity.type
_entity.pdbx_description
1 polymer ?
#
loop_
_entity_poly.entity_id
_entity_poly.type
_entity_poly.pdbx_seq_one_letter_code
_entity_poly.pdbx_strand_id
1 'polypeptide(L)'
;MEWFHGYCGRKKRCYNKSALIPFPFVNLQPSDPTSINTCLHFAAEECRKQQQRCIVTFDLSLFIKAIDIVSQADEIDELSNVIIRLGGFHMLMSYMEAVDKIMGGSGLEEMWYEVFAKNAVAHMANRHTYARALRAHSLS
;
A
#
# COMPACT_ATOMS: atom_id res chain seq x y z
N MET A 1 -34.01 13.06 -27.47
CA MET A 1 -33.96 11.62 -27.77
C MET A 1 -32.71 11.07 -27.13
N GLU A 2 -32.67 10.13 -26.21
CA GLU A 2 -33.68 9.47 -25.39
C GLU A 2 -32.91 9.04 -24.12
N TRP A 3 -33.58 9.18 -22.99
CA TRP A 3 -33.08 8.82 -21.68
C TRP A 3 -33.22 7.32 -21.47
N PHE A 4 -32.14 6.59 -21.15
CA PHE A 4 -32.29 5.28 -20.54
C PHE A 4 -32.61 5.44 -19.05
N HIS A 5 -33.91 5.52 -18.76
CA HIS A 5 -34.50 5.34 -17.45
C HIS A 5 -34.39 3.87 -17.01
N GLY A 6 -33.35 3.53 -16.26
CA GLY A 6 -33.30 2.32 -15.45
C GLY A 6 -33.66 2.63 -14.00
N TYR A 7 -34.95 2.73 -13.68
CA TYR A 7 -35.41 2.81 -12.29
C TYR A 7 -35.27 1.43 -11.62
N CYS A 8 -34.09 1.15 -11.05
CA CYS A 8 -33.95 0.13 -10.02
C CYS A 8 -34.09 0.81 -8.65
N GLY A 9 -35.25 0.63 -8.00
CA GLY A 9 -35.55 1.17 -6.68
C GLY A 9 -34.60 0.66 -5.60
N ARG A 10 -33.44 1.28 -5.46
CA ARG A 10 -32.53 1.13 -4.32
C ARG A 10 -32.58 2.41 -3.51
N LYS A 11 -32.83 2.28 -2.20
CA LYS A 11 -32.76 3.35 -1.18
C LYS A 11 -31.61 4.32 -1.53
N LYS A 12 -31.87 5.64 -1.54
CA LYS A 12 -30.83 6.68 -1.66
C LYS A 12 -29.78 6.42 -0.58
N ARG A 13 -28.69 5.73 -0.93
CA ARG A 13 -27.52 5.62 -0.06
C ARG A 13 -26.81 6.95 -0.14
N CYS A 14 -26.71 7.66 0.98
CA CYS A 14 -25.79 8.79 1.08
C CYS A 14 -24.36 8.26 0.88
N TYR A 15 -23.67 8.78 -0.12
CA TYR A 15 -22.25 8.51 -0.34
C TYR A 15 -21.46 9.78 -0.02
N ASN A 16 -20.31 9.61 0.62
CA ASN A 16 -19.35 10.69 0.77
C ASN A 16 -18.56 10.83 -0.53
N LYS A 17 -18.30 12.07 -0.95
CA LYS A 17 -17.43 12.34 -2.10
C LYS A 17 -15.98 12.20 -1.66
N SER A 18 -15.17 11.49 -2.45
CA SER A 18 -13.72 11.50 -2.34
C SER A 18 -13.11 12.45 -3.38
N ALA A 19 -11.90 12.92 -3.13
CA ALA A 19 -11.13 13.72 -4.06
C ALA A 19 -9.72 13.14 -4.19
N LEU A 20 -9.14 13.25 -5.39
CA LEU A 20 -7.73 12.98 -5.65
C LEU A 20 -7.04 14.32 -5.82
N ILE A 21 -6.18 14.67 -4.87
CA ILE A 21 -5.43 15.93 -4.88
C ILE A 21 -3.95 15.57 -5.02
N PRO A 22 -3.30 15.98 -6.11
CA PRO A 22 -1.86 15.78 -6.26
C PRO A 22 -1.11 16.50 -5.15
N PHE A 23 -0.12 15.81 -4.59
CA PHE A 23 0.82 16.42 -3.66
C PHE A 23 1.72 17.42 -4.41
N PRO A 24 2.05 18.59 -3.82
CA PRO A 24 2.99 19.52 -4.45
C PRO A 24 4.37 18.87 -4.62
N PHE A 25 5.11 19.23 -5.67
CA PHE A 25 6.44 18.67 -5.89
C PHE A 25 7.40 19.05 -4.75
N VAL A 26 8.04 18.05 -4.17
CA VAL A 26 9.15 18.23 -3.22
C VAL A 26 10.45 18.10 -3.98
N ASN A 27 11.14 19.23 -4.18
CA ASN A 27 12.40 19.30 -4.92
C ASN A 27 13.60 18.86 -4.06
N LEU A 28 13.51 17.67 -3.47
CA LEU A 28 14.56 17.05 -2.66
C LEU A 28 14.75 15.59 -3.09
N GLN A 29 15.85 14.96 -2.68
CA GLN A 29 16.11 13.56 -3.01
C GLN A 29 15.06 12.66 -2.31
N PRO A 30 14.32 11.79 -3.03
CA PRO A 30 13.21 11.04 -2.43
C PRO A 30 13.60 10.14 -1.26
N SER A 31 14.84 9.63 -1.25
CA SER A 31 15.36 8.76 -0.20
C SER A 31 15.96 9.51 0.98
N ASP A 32 16.09 10.83 0.91
CA ASP A 32 16.62 11.66 1.98
C ASP A 32 15.59 11.78 3.12
N PRO A 33 15.96 11.50 4.39
CA PRO A 33 15.05 11.59 5.52
C PRO A 33 14.36 12.95 5.66
N THR A 34 15.04 14.05 5.29
CA THR A 34 14.44 15.39 5.31
C THR A 34 13.27 15.49 4.34
N SER A 35 13.40 14.95 3.12
CA SER A 35 12.31 14.89 2.15
C SER A 35 11.09 14.14 2.68
N ILE A 36 11.33 12.98 3.29
CA ILE A 36 10.27 12.15 3.87
C ILE A 36 9.59 12.92 5.00
N ASN A 37 10.37 13.55 5.88
CA ASN A 37 9.84 14.34 7.00
C ASN A 37 8.99 15.53 6.52
N THR A 38 9.48 16.29 5.53
CA THR A 38 8.71 17.39 4.92
C THR A 38 7.39 16.90 4.32
N CYS A 39 7.41 15.77 3.61
CA CYS A 39 6.19 15.18 3.05
C CYS A 39 5.19 14.80 4.16
N LEU A 40 5.68 14.21 5.25
CA LEU A 40 4.85 13.79 6.39
C LEU A 40 4.18 14.97 7.09
N HIS A 41 4.94 16.02 7.41
CA HIS A 41 4.39 17.22 8.05
C HIS A 41 3.33 17.90 7.18
N PHE A 42 3.59 18.05 5.88
CA PHE A 42 2.61 18.61 4.97
C PHE A 42 1.34 17.74 4.91
N ALA A 43 1.48 16.41 4.79
CA ALA A 43 0.34 15.51 4.78
C ALA A 43 -0.47 15.58 6.10
N ALA A 44 0.21 15.65 7.24
CA ALA A 44 -0.40 15.82 8.55
C ALA A 44 -1.17 17.14 8.65
N GLU A 45 -0.58 18.25 8.20
CA GLU A 45 -1.21 19.56 8.18
C GLU A 45 -2.47 19.58 7.30
N GLU A 46 -2.41 19.02 6.10
CA GLU A 46 -3.56 18.95 5.19
C GLU A 46 -4.69 18.08 5.75
N CYS A 47 -4.36 16.94 6.37
CA CYS A 47 -5.34 16.09 7.03
C CYS A 47 -5.97 16.78 8.24
N ARG A 48 -5.19 17.55 9.01
CA ARG A 48 -5.67 18.36 10.14
C ARG A 48 -6.67 19.42 9.68
N LYS A 49 -6.37 20.15 8.58
CA LYS A 49 -7.30 21.14 7.99
C LYS A 49 -8.65 20.53 7.61
N GLN A 50 -8.65 19.25 7.23
CA GLN A 50 -9.86 18.52 6.85
C GLN A 50 -10.48 17.73 8.02
N GLN A 51 -9.89 17.79 9.22
CA GLN A 51 -10.28 16.99 10.39
C GLN A 51 -10.32 15.48 10.10
N GLN A 52 -9.38 15.01 9.29
CA GLN A 52 -9.24 13.61 8.90
C GLN A 52 -8.01 12.96 9.52
N ARG A 53 -8.04 11.64 9.66
CA ARG A 53 -6.87 10.86 10.06
C ARG A 53 -5.87 10.81 8.91
N CYS A 54 -4.61 11.15 9.20
CA CYS A 54 -3.53 11.10 8.22
C CYS A 54 -3.02 9.65 8.08
N ILE A 55 -3.19 9.07 6.89
CA ILE A 55 -2.63 7.76 6.55
C ILE A 55 -1.73 7.94 5.33
N VAL A 56 -0.44 7.73 5.50
CA VAL A 56 0.56 7.87 4.44
C VAL A 56 1.05 6.49 4.03
N THR A 57 1.01 6.21 2.73
CA THR A 57 1.43 4.92 2.19
C THR A 57 2.75 5.08 1.43
N PHE A 58 3.75 4.26 1.75
CA PHE A 58 5.08 4.31 1.13
C PHE A 58 5.51 2.95 0.55
N ASP A 59 6.41 3.00 -0.43
CA ASP A 59 7.16 1.83 -0.87
C ASP A 59 8.10 1.31 0.23
N LEU A 60 8.51 0.04 0.16
CA LEU A 60 9.18 -0.64 1.29
C LEU A 60 10.38 0.12 1.87
N SER A 61 11.26 0.65 1.02
CA SER A 61 12.46 1.37 1.47
C SER A 61 12.14 2.71 2.14
N LEU A 62 11.09 3.39 1.70
CA LEU A 62 10.62 4.65 2.29
C LEU A 62 9.78 4.40 3.54
N PHE A 63 9.01 3.30 3.56
CA PHE A 63 8.20 2.87 4.71
C PHE A 63 9.08 2.68 5.94
N ILE A 64 10.21 1.97 5.81
CA ILE A 64 11.14 1.74 6.93
C ILE A 64 11.62 3.08 7.51
N LYS A 65 12.09 3.99 6.65
CA LYS A 65 12.56 5.32 7.06
C LYS A 65 11.45 6.17 7.68
N ALA A 66 10.24 6.11 7.13
CA ALA A 66 9.11 6.87 7.64
C ALA A 66 8.65 6.36 9.02
N ILE A 67 8.68 5.04 9.26
CA ILE A 67 8.43 4.47 10.59
C ILE A 67 9.49 4.96 11.57
N ASP A 68 10.76 4.93 11.20
CA ASP A 68 11.85 5.41 12.06
C ASP A 68 11.63 6.88 12.45
N ILE A 69 11.26 7.74 11.50
CA ILE A 69 10.95 9.16 11.75
C ILE A 69 9.75 9.31 12.70
N VAL A 70 8.62 8.67 12.42
CA VAL A 70 7.41 8.80 13.24
C VAL A 70 7.61 8.21 14.64
N SER A 71 8.41 7.16 14.79
CA SER A 71 8.71 6.55 16.09
C SER A 71 9.58 7.43 17.00
N GLN A 72 10.27 8.41 16.43
CA GLN A 72 11.09 9.39 17.15
C GLN A 72 10.35 10.69 17.46
N ALA A 73 9.11 10.84 16.99
CA ALA A 73 8.31 12.03 17.22
C ALA A 73 7.80 12.08 18.67
N ASP A 74 7.84 13.26 19.30
CA ASP A 74 7.28 13.47 20.62
C ASP A 74 5.74 13.30 20.60
N GLU A 75 5.11 12.99 21.73
CA GLU A 75 3.64 12.84 21.82
C GLU A 75 2.86 14.10 21.42
N ILE A 76 3.50 15.28 21.54
CA ILE A 76 2.91 16.57 21.18
C ILE A 76 3.11 16.88 19.70
N ASP A 77 4.01 16.15 19.02
CA ASP A 77 4.28 16.32 17.60
C ASP A 77 3.05 15.91 16.76
N GLU A 78 2.80 16.65 15.68
CA GLU A 78 1.75 16.38 14.71
C GLU A 78 1.91 14.99 14.07
N LEU A 79 3.15 14.50 13.98
CA LEU A 79 3.50 13.20 13.43
C LEU A 79 3.06 12.03 14.31
N SER A 80 2.85 12.23 15.61
CA SER A 80 2.39 11.18 16.55
C SER A 80 1.04 10.55 16.15
N ASN A 81 0.23 11.29 15.39
CA ASN A 81 -1.09 10.85 14.92
C ASN A 81 -1.08 10.34 13.47
N VAL A 82 0.08 10.36 12.79
CA VAL A 82 0.22 9.90 11.41
C VAL A 82 0.40 8.38 11.38
N ILE A 83 -0.44 7.70 10.60
CA ILE A 83 -0.31 6.26 10.38
C ILE A 83 0.48 6.00 9.11
N ILE A 84 1.65 5.40 9.26
CA ILE A 84 2.49 4.95 8.16
C ILE A 84 2.05 3.55 7.72
N ARG A 85 1.84 3.36 6.42
CA ARG A 85 1.39 2.08 5.84
C ARG A 85 2.32 1.63 4.71
N LEU A 86 2.62 0.34 4.66
CA LEU A 86 3.34 -0.25 3.53
C LEU A 86 2.44 -0.29 2.29
N GLY A 87 2.98 0.10 1.14
CA GLY A 87 2.30 0.06 -0.15
C GLY A 87 1.77 -1.34 -0.46
N GLY A 88 0.53 -1.43 -0.96
CA GLY A 88 -0.13 -2.73 -1.18
C GLY A 88 0.63 -3.65 -2.14
N PHE A 89 1.36 -3.07 -3.10
CA PHE A 89 2.31 -3.80 -3.93
C PHE A 89 3.39 -4.48 -3.09
N HIS A 90 4.17 -3.68 -2.35
CA HIS A 90 5.26 -4.15 -1.52
C HIS A 90 4.79 -5.07 -0.40
N MET A 91 3.61 -4.83 0.18
CA MET A 91 3.01 -5.69 1.20
C MET A 91 2.76 -7.10 0.67
N LEU A 92 2.14 -7.24 -0.51
CA LEU A 92 1.94 -8.56 -1.12
C LEU A 92 3.28 -9.22 -1.47
N MET A 93 4.22 -8.47 -2.04
CA MET A 93 5.53 -9.02 -2.43
C MET A 93 6.32 -9.51 -1.20
N SER A 94 6.33 -8.75 -0.11
CA SER A 94 6.96 -9.16 1.16
C SER A 94 6.26 -10.35 1.81
N TYR A 95 4.92 -10.41 1.72
CA TYR A 95 4.16 -11.56 2.22
C TYR A 95 4.51 -12.84 1.46
N MET A 96 4.53 -12.80 0.12
CA MET A 96 4.83 -13.98 -0.69
C MET A 96 6.25 -14.50 -0.46
N GLU A 97 7.22 -13.62 -0.30
CA GLU A 97 8.58 -14.01 0.06
C GLU A 97 8.64 -14.66 1.45
N ALA A 98 7.90 -14.13 2.43
CA ALA A 98 7.86 -14.71 3.76
C ALA A 98 7.22 -16.11 3.75
N VAL A 99 6.13 -16.29 2.99
CA VAL A 99 5.47 -17.59 2.77
C VAL A 99 6.45 -18.58 2.17
N ASP A 100 7.12 -18.21 1.08
CA ASP A 100 8.12 -19.04 0.40
C ASP A 100 9.24 -19.47 1.35
N LYS A 101 9.78 -18.53 2.13
CA LYS A 101 10.85 -18.80 3.09
C LYS A 101 10.43 -19.70 4.26
N ILE A 102 9.21 -19.53 4.78
CA ILE A 102 8.72 -20.29 5.94
C ILE A 102 8.21 -21.66 5.52
N MET A 103 7.56 -21.75 4.36
CA MET A 103 6.93 -22.96 3.83
C MET A 103 7.81 -23.69 2.81
N GLY A 104 9.08 -23.32 2.69
CA GLY A 104 10.04 -24.02 1.85
C GLY A 104 10.06 -25.52 2.16
N GLY A 105 9.84 -26.35 1.14
CA GLY A 105 9.77 -27.81 1.27
C GLY A 105 8.43 -28.36 1.79
N SER A 106 7.39 -27.53 1.95
CA SER A 106 6.07 -27.99 2.40
C SER A 106 5.20 -28.61 1.31
N GLY A 107 5.65 -28.64 0.06
CA GLY A 107 4.80 -28.99 -1.10
C GLY A 107 4.06 -27.79 -1.72
N LEU A 108 4.20 -26.58 -1.18
CA LEU A 108 3.45 -25.40 -1.66
C LEU A 108 3.90 -24.96 -3.06
N GLU A 109 5.19 -25.01 -3.34
CA GLU A 109 5.72 -24.73 -4.68
C GLU A 109 5.21 -25.75 -5.69
N GLU A 110 5.17 -27.03 -5.31
CA GLU A 110 4.67 -28.12 -6.13
C GLU A 110 3.19 -27.93 -6.47
N MET A 111 2.38 -27.51 -5.50
CA MET A 111 0.98 -27.12 -5.75
C MET A 111 0.91 -25.98 -6.78
N TRP A 112 1.77 -24.96 -6.67
CA TRP A 112 1.80 -23.87 -7.64
C TRP A 112 2.31 -24.30 -9.03
N TYR A 113 3.16 -25.33 -9.13
CA TYR A 113 3.61 -25.88 -10.42
C TYR A 113 2.47 -26.49 -11.25
N GLU A 114 1.36 -26.91 -10.63
CA GLU A 114 0.18 -27.42 -11.34
C GLU A 114 -0.56 -26.33 -12.14
N VAL A 115 -0.43 -25.06 -11.73
CA VAL A 115 -1.16 -23.93 -12.33
C VAL A 115 -0.22 -22.95 -13.04
N PHE A 116 1.05 -22.90 -12.62
CA PHE A 116 2.04 -21.96 -13.14
C PHE A 116 3.29 -22.68 -13.63
N ALA A 117 3.92 -22.14 -14.69
CA ALA A 117 5.22 -22.62 -15.13
C ALA A 117 6.27 -22.49 -14.02
N LYS A 118 7.18 -23.47 -13.88
CA LYS A 118 8.20 -23.51 -12.80
C LYS A 118 8.99 -22.22 -12.65
N ASN A 119 9.47 -21.66 -13.76
CA ASN A 119 10.20 -20.39 -13.76
C ASN A 119 9.33 -19.23 -13.24
N ALA A 120 8.02 -19.26 -13.50
CA ALA A 120 7.11 -18.24 -12.98
C ALA A 120 6.97 -18.33 -11.46
N VAL A 121 6.90 -19.54 -10.89
CA VAL A 121 6.86 -19.75 -9.42
C VAL A 121 8.12 -19.21 -8.76
N ALA A 122 9.31 -19.51 -9.29
CA ALA A 122 10.56 -18.93 -8.80
C ALA A 122 10.58 -17.39 -8.84
N HIS A 123 9.96 -16.77 -9.85
CA HIS A 123 9.85 -15.31 -9.94
C HIS A 123 8.72 -14.71 -9.06
N MET A 124 7.74 -15.51 -8.63
CA MET A 124 6.75 -15.10 -7.63
C MET A 124 7.39 -15.02 -6.26
N ALA A 125 8.17 -16.04 -5.90
CA ALA A 125 8.98 -16.09 -4.68
C ALA A 125 9.99 -14.92 -4.60
N ASN A 126 10.69 -14.64 -5.71
CA ASN A 126 11.73 -13.60 -5.79
C ASN A 126 11.19 -12.17 -6.03
N ARG A 127 9.92 -11.91 -5.77
CA ARG A 127 9.34 -10.56 -5.78
C ARG A 127 9.29 -9.82 -7.13
N HIS A 128 9.35 -10.53 -8.25
CA HIS A 128 9.37 -9.91 -9.58
C HIS A 128 8.01 -9.91 -10.30
N THR A 129 7.01 -10.68 -9.83
CA THR A 129 5.77 -10.91 -10.58
C THR A 129 4.50 -10.73 -9.76
N TYR A 130 4.19 -9.48 -9.38
CA TYR A 130 3.01 -9.12 -8.57
C TYR A 130 1.68 -9.72 -9.02
N ALA A 131 1.34 -9.59 -10.31
CA ALA A 131 0.07 -10.12 -10.82
C ALA A 131 -0.03 -11.66 -10.73
N ARG A 132 1.10 -12.36 -10.80
CA ARG A 132 1.13 -13.82 -10.62
C ARG A 132 1.06 -14.18 -9.15
N ALA A 133 1.85 -13.50 -8.30
CA ALA A 133 1.80 -13.61 -6.85
C ALA A 133 0.37 -13.41 -6.30
N LEU A 134 -0.37 -12.40 -6.78
CA LEU A 134 -1.75 -12.15 -6.36
C LEU A 134 -2.70 -13.31 -6.71
N ARG A 135 -2.53 -13.89 -7.90
CA ARG A 135 -3.31 -15.06 -8.32
C ARG A 135 -2.93 -16.30 -7.51
N ALA A 136 -1.64 -16.54 -7.28
CA ALA A 136 -1.16 -17.65 -6.47
C ALA A 136 -1.70 -17.57 -5.03
N HIS A 137 -1.69 -16.38 -4.42
CA HIS A 137 -2.29 -16.14 -3.11
C HIS A 137 -3.80 -16.44 -3.06
N SER A 138 -4.53 -16.21 -4.15
CA SER A 138 -5.97 -16.51 -4.23
C SER A 138 -6.25 -18.01 -4.37
N LEU A 139 -5.24 -18.83 -4.65
CA LEU A 139 -5.33 -20.28 -4.87
C LEU A 139 -4.78 -21.10 -3.69
N SER A 140 -4.04 -20.48 -2.77
CA SER A 140 -3.48 -21.06 -1.55
C SER A 140 -4.41 -20.86 -0.36
#